data_AF-A0A7Y0DDU2-F1
#
_entry.id   AF-A0A7Y0DDU2-F1
#
_cell.length_a   1.000
_cell.length_b   1.000
_cell.length_c   1.000
_cell.angle_alpha   90.00
_cell.angle_beta   90.00
_cell.angle_gamma   90.00
#
_symmetry.space_group_name_H-M   'P 1'
#
loop_
_entity.id
_entity.type
_entity.pdbx_description
1 polymer ?
#
loop_
_entity_poly.entity_id
_entity_poly.type
_entity_poly.pdbx_seq_one_letter_code
_entity_poly.pdbx_strand_id
1 'polypeptide(L)'
;MTGNKPIVLIAEELSPATIDALGPDFEIRRCDGANREELLAALVDVDAVLIRSATNIDQEALAVAKKLKVVARAGVGLDNVDVKAATVAGVMVVNAPTSNITSAAELAIGLLLATARNIAPANQALKAGKWKRSQYGGVELLDKTVGVVGLGRIGALTAERLAAFGVKLLAYDPYLTQARAGQLGVRLVPLDELLRESDFITIHLPKTPETLGLIGEEALKLVKPSVRIINAARGGIIDEQALADALREGRVAGAGIDVWTKEPCTDSPLFEFESVVVTPHLGASTEEAQEKAGVAVAKSVRLALAGELVPDAVNVSGGVIAEEVRPGIALVEKLGRIYTALAGSVPAQLDIDVRGEITQHDVSVWKLAALKGLFQGVVEQTVSYVNAPLLAQERGCEVRLLTDPNSPDFRNVTTLRGTLADGTVISVAGTLTGPRMIEKVVGVNQFDLEVPISEHMVFYTYADRPGVVGSLGRVLGEAGINIGGMQVARDAAGGHALVVLTVDSQIPPEVLGELSQEIDATTVRVVDLDS
;
A
#
# COMPACT_ATOMS: atom_id res chain seq x y z
N MET A 1 7.23 -5.59 -32.50
CA MET A 1 8.31 -5.89 -31.56
C MET A 1 7.71 -6.67 -30.40
N THR A 2 8.00 -7.96 -30.28
CA THR A 2 7.54 -8.81 -29.17
C THR A 2 8.40 -8.47 -27.95
N GLY A 3 8.02 -7.43 -27.21
CA GLY A 3 8.52 -7.27 -25.85
C GLY A 3 8.10 -8.50 -25.04
N ASN A 4 9.01 -9.08 -24.27
CA ASN A 4 8.68 -10.20 -23.40
C ASN A 4 7.53 -9.76 -22.48
N LYS A 5 6.46 -10.57 -22.40
CA LYS A 5 5.34 -10.28 -21.51
C LYS A 5 5.84 -10.31 -20.06
N PRO A 6 5.38 -9.41 -19.17
CA PRO A 6 5.70 -9.52 -17.76
C PRO A 6 5.18 -10.84 -17.20
N ILE A 7 5.93 -11.42 -16.26
CA ILE A 7 5.67 -12.76 -15.74
C ILE A 7 4.95 -12.65 -14.40
N VAL A 8 3.78 -13.30 -14.30
CA VAL A 8 2.95 -13.37 -13.10
C VAL A 8 2.97 -14.80 -12.57
N LEU A 9 3.56 -15.00 -11.39
CA LEU A 9 3.57 -16.28 -10.68
C LEU A 9 2.31 -16.43 -9.82
N ILE A 10 1.59 -17.53 -9.98
CA ILE A 10 0.50 -17.94 -9.09
C ILE A 10 1.03 -19.08 -8.22
N ALA A 11 1.27 -18.80 -6.94
CA ALA A 11 1.88 -19.75 -6.01
C ALA A 11 0.86 -20.60 -5.22
N GLU A 12 -0.43 -20.29 -5.33
CA GLU A 12 -1.51 -21.03 -4.68
C GLU A 12 -2.73 -21.16 -5.61
N GLU A 13 -3.65 -22.05 -5.29
CA GLU A 13 -4.89 -22.20 -6.05
C GLU A 13 -5.76 -20.94 -5.92
N LEU A 14 -6.04 -20.32 -7.07
CA LEU A 14 -6.87 -19.13 -7.24
C LEU A 14 -8.02 -19.44 -8.19
N SER A 15 -9.15 -18.74 -8.01
CA SER A 15 -10.32 -18.87 -8.87
C SER A 15 -9.95 -18.60 -10.35
N PRO A 16 -10.53 -19.32 -11.33
CA PRO A 16 -10.37 -19.03 -12.75
C PRO A 16 -10.63 -17.57 -13.13
N ALA A 17 -11.57 -16.90 -12.44
CA ALA A 17 -11.87 -15.48 -12.65
C ALA A 17 -10.66 -14.55 -12.41
N THR A 18 -9.69 -14.99 -11.58
CA THR A 18 -8.42 -14.27 -11.35
C THR A 18 -7.61 -14.21 -12.63
N ILE A 19 -7.53 -15.32 -13.36
CA ILE A 19 -6.77 -15.45 -14.60
C ILE A 19 -7.45 -14.65 -15.70
N ASP A 20 -8.78 -14.72 -15.78
CA ASP A 20 -9.56 -13.92 -16.72
C ASP A 20 -9.39 -12.41 -16.46
N ALA A 21 -9.35 -12.00 -15.19
CA ALA A 21 -9.14 -10.61 -14.78
C ALA A 21 -7.69 -10.13 -15.03
N LEU A 22 -6.69 -11.01 -14.97
CA LEU A 22 -5.31 -10.71 -15.39
C LEU A 22 -5.25 -10.47 -16.90
N GLY A 23 -6.02 -11.21 -17.69
CA GLY A 23 -6.06 -11.07 -19.14
C GLY A 23 -4.81 -11.58 -19.87
N PRO A 24 -4.73 -11.41 -21.20
CA PRO A 24 -3.73 -12.07 -22.05
C PRO A 24 -2.36 -11.37 -22.07
N ASP A 25 -2.21 -10.25 -21.36
CA ASP A 25 -1.03 -9.38 -21.44
C ASP A 25 0.20 -9.93 -20.69
N PHE A 26 0.02 -10.97 -19.87
CA PHE A 26 1.04 -11.55 -19.00
C PHE A 26 1.36 -13.01 -19.36
N GLU A 27 2.58 -13.43 -19.04
CA GLU A 27 2.93 -14.85 -18.95
C GLU A 27 2.57 -15.36 -17.55
N ILE A 28 1.67 -16.33 -17.44
CA ILE A 28 1.27 -16.90 -16.16
C ILE A 28 2.08 -18.17 -15.87
N ARG A 29 2.83 -18.16 -14.78
CA ARG A 29 3.54 -19.32 -14.23
C ARG A 29 2.84 -19.81 -12.96
N ARG A 30 3.02 -21.08 -12.62
CA ARG A 30 2.50 -21.68 -11.39
C ARG A 30 3.59 -22.45 -10.66
N CYS A 31 3.51 -22.46 -9.35
CA CYS A 31 4.30 -23.33 -8.48
C CYS A 31 3.46 -23.74 -7.27
N ASP A 32 3.92 -24.75 -6.53
CA ASP A 32 3.47 -24.98 -5.17
C ASP A 32 4.20 -24.03 -4.21
N GLY A 33 3.54 -22.96 -3.81
CA GLY A 33 4.08 -21.95 -2.89
C GLY A 33 4.25 -22.45 -1.45
N ALA A 34 3.64 -23.58 -1.07
CA ALA A 34 3.89 -24.22 0.22
C ALA A 34 5.23 -24.98 0.21
N ASN A 35 5.72 -25.37 -0.97
CA ASN A 35 7.05 -25.95 -1.14
C ASN A 35 8.10 -24.84 -1.24
N ARG A 36 8.90 -24.68 -0.18
CA ARG A 36 9.87 -23.59 -0.07
C ARG A 36 10.92 -23.59 -1.17
N GLU A 37 11.45 -24.75 -1.54
CA GLU A 37 12.48 -24.86 -2.57
C GLU A 37 11.92 -24.47 -3.95
N GLU A 38 10.71 -24.94 -4.25
CA GLU A 38 10.01 -24.63 -5.51
C GLU A 38 9.65 -23.14 -5.61
N LEU A 39 9.15 -22.55 -4.53
CA LEU A 39 8.83 -21.13 -4.44
C LEU A 39 10.06 -20.26 -4.73
N LEU A 40 11.18 -20.52 -4.03
CA LEU A 40 12.39 -19.72 -4.18
C LEU A 40 12.96 -19.79 -5.61
N ALA A 41 12.93 -20.96 -6.23
CA ALA A 41 13.35 -21.13 -7.62
C ALA A 41 12.41 -20.40 -8.60
N ALA A 42 11.09 -20.45 -8.36
CA ALA A 42 10.09 -19.82 -9.22
C ALA A 42 10.11 -18.28 -9.14
N LEU A 43 10.54 -17.70 -8.02
CA LEU A 43 10.56 -16.24 -7.79
C LEU A 43 11.68 -15.48 -8.51
N VAL A 44 12.72 -16.15 -9.03
CA VAL A 44 13.94 -15.49 -9.55
C VAL A 44 13.66 -14.55 -10.73
N ASP A 45 12.72 -14.92 -11.60
CA ASP A 45 12.48 -14.22 -12.87
C ASP A 45 10.99 -13.91 -13.06
N VAL A 46 10.38 -13.26 -12.07
CA VAL A 46 8.95 -12.89 -12.09
C VAL A 46 8.76 -11.42 -11.75
N ASP A 47 7.80 -10.77 -12.40
CA ASP A 47 7.43 -9.38 -12.14
C ASP A 47 6.39 -9.27 -11.03
N ALA A 48 5.55 -10.30 -10.85
CA ALA A 48 4.52 -10.35 -9.84
C ALA A 48 4.36 -11.76 -9.26
N VAL A 49 3.96 -11.84 -7.99
CA VAL A 49 3.51 -13.10 -7.37
C VAL A 49 2.14 -12.91 -6.72
N LEU A 50 1.21 -13.82 -7.02
CA LEU A 50 -0.08 -13.93 -6.36
C LEU A 50 -0.04 -15.09 -5.38
N ILE A 51 -0.40 -14.81 -4.13
CA ILE A 51 -0.40 -15.77 -3.03
C ILE A 51 -1.75 -15.72 -2.29
N ARG A 52 -1.99 -16.67 -1.39
CA ARG A 52 -3.06 -16.64 -0.39
C ARG A 52 -2.51 -16.74 1.02
N SER A 53 -2.65 -17.87 1.69
CA SER A 53 -2.33 -18.04 3.12
C SER A 53 -1.28 -19.11 3.39
N ALA A 54 -1.05 -20.04 2.45
CA ALA A 54 -0.08 -21.10 2.62
C ALA A 54 1.35 -20.66 2.27
N THR A 55 1.51 -19.75 1.30
CA THR A 55 2.82 -19.25 0.86
C THR A 55 3.32 -18.16 1.79
N ASN A 56 4.55 -18.28 2.29
CA ASN A 56 5.21 -17.22 3.06
C ASN A 56 6.19 -16.43 2.19
N ILE A 57 5.94 -15.12 2.04
CA ILE A 57 6.86 -14.18 1.37
C ILE A 57 7.58 -13.37 2.44
N ASP A 58 8.68 -13.94 2.94
CA ASP A 58 9.57 -13.35 3.93
C ASP A 58 10.81 -12.71 3.26
N GLN A 59 11.77 -12.27 4.07
CA GLN A 59 13.00 -11.65 3.60
C GLN A 59 13.83 -12.55 2.65
N GLU A 60 13.84 -13.87 2.86
CA GLU A 60 14.58 -14.81 1.99
C GLU A 60 13.91 -14.91 0.62
N ALA A 61 12.58 -15.01 0.56
CA ALA A 61 11.83 -15.02 -0.70
C ALA A 61 12.03 -13.72 -1.49
N LEU A 62 12.00 -12.57 -0.80
CA LEU A 62 12.25 -11.26 -1.43
C LEU A 62 13.70 -11.09 -1.89
N ALA A 63 14.66 -11.71 -1.19
CA ALA A 63 16.07 -11.61 -1.55
C ALA A 63 16.39 -12.28 -2.90
N VAL A 64 15.72 -13.38 -3.26
CA VAL A 64 15.93 -14.06 -4.54
C VAL A 64 15.15 -13.41 -5.69
N ALA A 65 14.06 -12.70 -5.39
CA ALA A 65 13.11 -12.16 -6.36
C ALA A 65 13.52 -10.79 -6.92
N LYS A 66 14.65 -10.72 -7.64
CA LYS A 66 15.29 -9.44 -8.06
C LYS A 66 14.47 -8.59 -9.02
N LYS A 67 13.51 -9.18 -9.75
CA LYS A 67 12.62 -8.47 -10.70
C LYS A 67 11.23 -8.20 -10.15
N LEU A 68 10.94 -8.67 -8.95
CA LEU A 68 9.60 -8.62 -8.38
C LEU A 68 9.19 -7.17 -8.13
N LYS A 69 8.04 -6.78 -8.68
CA LYS A 69 7.45 -5.44 -8.51
C LYS A 69 6.27 -5.46 -7.56
N VAL A 70 5.53 -6.58 -7.52
CA VAL A 70 4.32 -6.69 -6.70
C VAL A 70 4.13 -8.08 -6.08
N VAL A 71 3.85 -8.11 -4.77
CA VAL A 71 3.30 -9.25 -4.04
C VAL A 71 1.82 -8.99 -3.82
N ALA A 72 0.99 -9.87 -4.36
CA ALA A 72 -0.44 -9.71 -4.40
C ALA A 72 -1.12 -10.82 -3.59
N ARG A 73 -1.60 -10.49 -2.40
CA ARG A 73 -2.24 -11.48 -1.54
C ARG A 73 -3.76 -11.49 -1.75
N ALA A 74 -4.28 -12.58 -2.31
CA ALA A 74 -5.72 -12.82 -2.46
C ALA A 74 -6.37 -13.13 -1.10
N GLY A 75 -6.52 -12.09 -0.28
CA GLY A 75 -7.07 -12.13 1.07
C GLY A 75 -6.89 -10.78 1.79
N VAL A 76 -7.36 -10.67 3.04
CA VAL A 76 -7.30 -9.40 3.80
C VAL A 76 -6.06 -9.27 4.68
N GLY A 77 -5.81 -10.25 5.57
CA GLY A 77 -4.61 -10.28 6.40
C GLY A 77 -3.31 -10.27 5.58
N LEU A 78 -2.17 -10.01 6.21
CA LEU A 78 -0.85 -10.03 5.55
C LEU A 78 0.19 -10.73 6.43
N ASP A 79 -0.28 -11.61 7.32
CA ASP A 79 0.57 -12.28 8.31
C ASP A 79 1.68 -13.14 7.66
N ASN A 80 1.45 -13.59 6.42
CA ASN A 80 2.37 -14.37 5.59
C ASN A 80 3.21 -13.55 4.60
N VAL A 81 3.23 -12.21 4.73
CA VAL A 81 4.05 -11.31 3.91
C VAL A 81 4.83 -10.37 4.80
N ASP A 82 6.16 -10.38 4.69
CA ASP A 82 7.01 -9.37 5.34
C ASP A 82 6.92 -8.05 4.57
N VAL A 83 5.91 -7.25 4.92
CA VAL A 83 5.66 -5.94 4.29
C VAL A 83 6.86 -5.00 4.47
N LYS A 84 7.59 -5.10 5.59
CA LYS A 84 8.76 -4.24 5.83
C LYS A 84 9.90 -4.61 4.91
N ALA A 85 10.23 -5.90 4.82
CA ALA A 85 11.25 -6.38 3.89
C ALA A 85 10.86 -6.08 2.42
N ALA A 86 9.59 -6.25 2.06
CA ALA A 86 9.08 -5.91 0.73
C ALA A 86 9.25 -4.42 0.44
N THR A 87 8.95 -3.56 1.42
CA THR A 87 9.14 -2.12 1.32
C THR A 87 10.60 -1.76 1.08
N VAL A 88 11.54 -2.32 1.85
CA VAL A 88 12.99 -2.11 1.64
C VAL A 88 13.41 -2.54 0.24
N ALA A 89 12.91 -3.68 -0.24
CA ALA A 89 13.19 -4.21 -1.57
C ALA A 89 12.51 -3.44 -2.73
N GLY A 90 11.70 -2.41 -2.44
CA GLY A 90 10.96 -1.66 -3.46
C GLY A 90 9.78 -2.44 -4.07
N VAL A 91 9.34 -3.51 -3.41
CA VAL A 91 8.25 -4.38 -3.85
C VAL A 91 6.94 -3.89 -3.26
N MET A 92 5.95 -3.62 -4.12
CA MET A 92 4.61 -3.25 -3.70
C MET A 92 3.89 -4.45 -3.09
N VAL A 93 3.20 -4.26 -1.97
CA VAL A 93 2.33 -5.28 -1.38
C VAL A 93 0.89 -4.84 -1.54
N VAL A 94 0.06 -5.68 -2.16
CA VAL A 94 -1.38 -5.43 -2.35
C VAL A 94 -2.18 -6.56 -1.73
N ASN A 95 -3.37 -6.23 -1.21
CA ASN A 95 -4.31 -7.21 -0.68
C ASN A 95 -5.72 -6.99 -1.26
N ALA A 96 -6.71 -7.75 -0.80
CA ALA A 96 -8.11 -7.61 -1.19
C ALA A 96 -8.98 -7.27 0.04
N PRO A 97 -8.98 -6.02 0.53
CA PRO A 97 -9.42 -5.66 1.88
C PRO A 97 -10.93 -5.81 2.13
N THR A 98 -11.73 -5.99 1.08
CA THR A 98 -13.20 -6.10 1.14
C THR A 98 -13.73 -7.44 0.65
N SER A 99 -12.87 -8.36 0.17
CA SER A 99 -13.29 -9.59 -0.51
C SER A 99 -14.04 -10.57 0.41
N ASN A 100 -13.65 -10.66 1.68
CA ASN A 100 -14.16 -11.66 2.62
C ASN A 100 -15.18 -11.13 3.63
N ILE A 101 -15.57 -9.85 3.57
CA ILE A 101 -16.33 -9.21 4.66
C ILE A 101 -17.67 -9.89 4.93
N THR A 102 -18.33 -10.38 3.88
CA THR A 102 -19.60 -11.10 3.97
C THR A 102 -19.40 -12.50 4.54
N SER A 103 -18.49 -13.28 3.97
CA SER A 103 -18.25 -14.67 4.40
C SER A 103 -17.72 -14.76 5.83
N ALA A 104 -16.89 -13.80 6.26
CA ALA A 104 -16.40 -13.74 7.63
C ALA A 104 -17.53 -13.42 8.63
N ALA A 105 -18.44 -12.49 8.27
CA ALA A 105 -19.61 -12.18 9.09
C ALA A 105 -20.57 -13.38 9.19
N GLU A 106 -20.79 -14.09 8.08
CA GLU A 106 -21.61 -15.30 8.04
C GLU A 106 -21.02 -16.43 8.90
N LEU A 107 -19.71 -16.66 8.83
CA LEU A 107 -19.06 -17.67 9.67
C LEU A 107 -19.14 -17.30 11.15
N ALA A 108 -18.95 -16.03 11.53
CA ALA A 108 -19.08 -15.60 12.91
C ALA A 108 -20.48 -15.91 13.47
N ILE A 109 -21.53 -15.66 12.68
CA ILE A 109 -22.92 -16.02 13.04
C ILE A 109 -23.10 -17.53 13.06
N GLY A 110 -22.51 -18.26 12.11
CA GLY A 110 -22.52 -19.72 12.06
C GLY A 110 -21.93 -20.34 13.33
N LEU A 111 -20.75 -19.87 13.77
CA LEU A 111 -20.11 -20.27 15.02
C LEU A 111 -20.96 -19.90 16.24
N LEU A 112 -21.56 -18.71 16.24
CA LEU A 112 -22.48 -18.30 17.31
C LEU A 112 -23.68 -19.24 17.43
N LEU A 113 -24.32 -19.58 16.32
CA LEU A 113 -25.46 -20.51 16.32
C LEU A 113 -25.03 -21.94 16.66
N ALA A 114 -23.87 -22.38 16.15
CA ALA A 114 -23.33 -23.72 16.42
C ALA A 114 -23.05 -23.92 17.91
N THR A 115 -22.49 -22.90 18.57
CA THR A 115 -22.21 -22.91 20.01
C THR A 115 -23.48 -22.73 20.85
N ALA A 116 -24.43 -21.91 20.41
CA ALA A 116 -25.72 -21.74 21.10
C ALA A 116 -26.55 -23.03 21.11
N ARG A 117 -26.44 -23.85 20.06
CA ARG A 117 -27.32 -25.02 19.83
C ARG A 117 -26.61 -26.37 19.91
N ASN A 118 -25.34 -26.41 20.32
CA ASN A 118 -24.52 -27.62 20.41
C ASN A 118 -24.45 -28.41 19.08
N ILE A 119 -24.42 -27.72 17.94
CA ILE A 119 -24.55 -28.35 16.62
C ILE A 119 -23.44 -29.36 16.37
N ALA A 120 -22.18 -28.99 16.62
CA ALA A 120 -21.02 -29.84 16.38
C ALA A 120 -21.04 -31.14 17.21
N PRO A 121 -21.14 -31.11 18.55
CA PRO A 121 -21.17 -32.34 19.35
C PRO A 121 -22.45 -33.16 19.11
N ALA A 122 -23.61 -32.54 18.88
CA ALA A 122 -24.84 -33.29 18.55
C ALA A 122 -24.74 -34.03 17.22
N ASN A 123 -24.15 -33.40 16.19
CA ASN A 123 -23.85 -34.05 14.91
C ASN A 123 -22.86 -35.21 15.09
N GLN A 124 -21.78 -35.03 15.86
CA GLN A 124 -20.82 -36.09 16.14
C GLN A 124 -21.48 -37.28 16.85
N ALA A 125 -22.36 -37.03 17.83
CA ALA A 125 -23.10 -38.08 18.51
C ALA A 125 -23.95 -38.93 17.56
N LEU A 126 -24.70 -38.28 16.64
CA LEU A 126 -25.53 -38.99 15.66
C LEU A 126 -24.69 -39.78 14.65
N LYS A 127 -23.59 -39.21 14.14
CA LYS A 127 -22.64 -39.93 13.27
C LYS A 127 -22.02 -41.15 13.96
N ALA A 128 -21.86 -41.09 15.29
CA ALA A 128 -21.43 -42.21 16.11
C ALA A 128 -22.57 -43.17 16.53
N GLY A 129 -23.77 -43.02 15.97
CA GLY A 129 -24.94 -43.87 16.27
C GLY A 129 -25.58 -43.64 17.65
N LYS A 130 -25.30 -42.51 18.31
CA LYS A 130 -25.78 -42.19 19.66
C LYS A 130 -26.92 -41.17 19.63
N TRP A 131 -28.10 -41.53 20.12
CA TRP A 131 -29.25 -40.62 20.25
C TRP A 131 -29.26 -39.91 21.61
N LYS A 132 -28.52 -38.81 21.72
CA LYS A 132 -28.30 -38.06 22.98
C LYS A 132 -29.18 -36.80 23.14
N ARG A 133 -30.47 -36.89 22.76
CA ARG A 133 -31.39 -35.73 22.75
C ARG A 133 -31.48 -34.98 24.09
N SER A 134 -31.51 -35.70 25.22
CA SER A 134 -31.62 -35.10 26.55
C SER A 134 -30.34 -34.43 27.05
N GLN A 135 -29.18 -34.72 26.43
CA GLN A 135 -27.89 -34.13 26.82
C GLN A 135 -27.73 -32.70 26.27
N TYR A 136 -28.29 -32.42 25.10
CA TYR A 136 -28.00 -31.18 24.36
C TYR A 136 -29.12 -30.15 24.50
N GLY A 137 -29.08 -29.38 25.59
CA GLY A 137 -29.90 -28.18 25.80
C GLY A 137 -29.24 -26.94 25.18
N GLY A 138 -29.96 -26.24 24.30
CA GLY A 138 -29.46 -25.01 23.66
C GLY A 138 -29.93 -23.73 24.33
N VAL A 139 -29.48 -22.59 23.80
CA VAL A 139 -29.89 -21.25 24.22
C VAL A 139 -30.57 -20.52 23.06
N GLU A 140 -31.66 -19.82 23.36
CA GLU A 140 -32.37 -18.96 22.42
C GLU A 140 -31.75 -17.55 22.39
N LEU A 141 -31.64 -16.96 21.19
CA LEU A 141 -31.05 -15.64 20.97
C LEU A 141 -32.04 -14.49 21.27
N LEU A 142 -33.35 -14.70 21.11
CA LEU A 142 -34.34 -13.65 21.32
C LEU A 142 -34.17 -12.99 22.70
N ASP A 143 -34.22 -11.66 22.70
CA ASP A 143 -34.05 -10.77 23.86
C ASP A 143 -32.69 -10.84 24.57
N LYS A 144 -31.73 -11.65 24.07
CA LYS A 144 -30.36 -11.69 24.62
C LYS A 144 -29.57 -10.46 24.24
N THR A 145 -28.55 -10.16 25.04
CA THR A 145 -27.59 -9.11 24.73
C THR A 145 -26.39 -9.72 23.99
N VAL A 146 -26.06 -9.18 22.82
CA VAL A 146 -24.84 -9.52 22.09
C VAL A 146 -23.88 -8.33 22.09
N GLY A 147 -22.68 -8.57 22.62
CA GLY A 147 -21.57 -7.62 22.60
C GLY A 147 -20.69 -7.83 21.37
N VAL A 148 -20.53 -6.77 20.58
CA VAL A 148 -19.67 -6.73 19.39
C VAL A 148 -18.39 -5.97 19.74
N VAL A 149 -17.27 -6.69 19.83
CA VAL A 149 -15.96 -6.11 20.15
C VAL A 149 -15.24 -5.77 18.84
N GLY A 150 -15.23 -4.49 18.48
CA GLY A 150 -14.80 -3.97 17.17
C GLY A 150 -15.96 -3.81 16.19
N LEU A 151 -16.21 -2.59 15.74
CA LEU A 151 -17.33 -2.26 14.83
C LEU A 151 -16.84 -1.76 13.46
N GLY A 152 -15.78 -2.41 12.96
CA GLY A 152 -15.33 -2.30 11.57
C GLY A 152 -16.33 -2.91 10.58
N ARG A 153 -15.94 -3.08 9.31
CA ARG A 153 -16.84 -3.58 8.24
C ARG A 153 -17.49 -4.93 8.59
N ILE A 154 -16.70 -5.91 9.05
CA ILE A 154 -17.23 -7.23 9.43
C ILE A 154 -18.12 -7.12 10.68
N GLY A 155 -17.66 -6.41 11.72
CA GLY A 155 -18.43 -6.24 12.96
C GLY A 155 -19.80 -5.58 12.72
N ALA A 156 -19.87 -4.58 11.84
CA ALA A 156 -21.12 -3.95 11.43
C ALA A 156 -22.05 -4.92 10.69
N LEU A 157 -21.54 -5.70 9.73
CA LEU A 157 -22.33 -6.71 9.01
C LEU A 157 -22.82 -7.84 9.93
N THR A 158 -22.01 -8.24 10.91
CA THR A 158 -22.38 -9.20 11.94
C THR A 158 -23.50 -8.63 12.83
N ALA A 159 -23.35 -7.39 13.31
CA ALA A 159 -24.35 -6.72 14.12
C ALA A 159 -25.69 -6.57 13.38
N GLU A 160 -25.66 -6.12 12.13
CA GLU A 160 -26.84 -5.99 11.25
C GLU A 160 -27.63 -7.31 11.15
N ARG A 161 -26.93 -8.42 10.90
CA ARG A 161 -27.56 -9.74 10.77
C ARG A 161 -28.07 -10.27 12.11
N LEU A 162 -27.36 -9.99 13.20
CA LEU A 162 -27.78 -10.38 14.55
C LEU A 162 -29.02 -9.61 15.01
N ALA A 163 -29.19 -8.35 14.58
CA ALA A 163 -30.38 -7.56 14.89
C ALA A 163 -31.68 -8.28 14.47
N ALA A 164 -31.66 -9.00 13.35
CA ALA A 164 -32.81 -9.76 12.85
C ALA A 164 -33.24 -10.92 13.77
N PHE A 165 -32.40 -11.36 14.71
CA PHE A 165 -32.75 -12.35 15.73
C PHE A 165 -33.46 -11.75 16.96
N GLY A 166 -33.71 -10.43 16.98
CA GLY A 166 -34.37 -9.75 18.10
C GLY A 166 -33.47 -9.62 19.33
N VAL A 167 -32.15 -9.52 19.12
CA VAL A 167 -31.16 -9.31 20.19
C VAL A 167 -31.01 -7.83 20.53
N LYS A 168 -30.45 -7.54 21.71
CA LYS A 168 -29.94 -6.22 22.08
C LYS A 168 -28.47 -6.14 21.71
N LEU A 169 -28.06 -5.12 20.96
CA LEU A 169 -26.67 -4.97 20.49
C LEU A 169 -25.92 -3.93 21.32
N LEU A 170 -24.83 -4.36 21.93
CA LEU A 170 -23.80 -3.51 22.51
C LEU A 170 -22.55 -3.58 21.64
N ALA A 171 -21.77 -2.50 21.57
CA ALA A 171 -20.46 -2.54 20.95
C ALA A 171 -19.40 -1.80 21.74
N TYR A 172 -18.16 -2.27 21.60
CA TYR A 172 -16.97 -1.57 22.03
C TYR A 172 -16.10 -1.31 20.80
N ASP A 173 -15.87 -0.03 20.49
CA ASP A 173 -14.90 0.42 19.49
C ASP A 173 -14.44 1.84 19.86
N PRO A 174 -13.20 2.03 20.33
CA PRO A 174 -12.72 3.34 20.79
C PRO A 174 -12.54 4.34 19.65
N TYR A 175 -12.59 3.89 18.39
CA TYR A 175 -12.39 4.73 17.21
C TYR A 175 -13.71 5.16 16.55
N LEU A 176 -14.86 4.74 17.10
CA LEU A 176 -16.17 5.03 16.53
C LEU A 176 -16.96 6.05 17.36
N THR A 177 -17.71 6.93 16.69
CA THR A 177 -18.59 7.89 17.35
C THR A 177 -19.94 7.28 17.73
N GLN A 178 -20.53 7.75 18.83
CA GLN A 178 -21.88 7.34 19.30
C GLN A 178 -22.95 7.52 18.21
N ALA A 179 -22.87 8.60 17.43
CA ALA A 179 -23.81 8.86 16.33
C ALA A 179 -23.74 7.78 15.24
N ARG A 180 -22.55 7.30 14.89
CA ARG A 180 -22.37 6.27 13.86
C ARG A 180 -22.86 4.91 14.33
N ALA A 181 -22.66 4.57 15.60
CA ALA A 181 -23.21 3.34 16.17
C ALA A 181 -24.74 3.34 16.27
N GLY A 182 -25.32 4.49 16.64
CA GLY A 182 -26.78 4.67 16.67
C GLY A 182 -27.44 4.42 15.31
N GLN A 183 -26.80 4.83 14.20
CA GLN A 183 -27.27 4.54 12.84
C GLN A 183 -27.30 3.04 12.51
N LEU A 184 -26.45 2.24 13.15
CA LEU A 184 -26.39 0.78 13.00
C LEU A 184 -27.30 0.05 14.00
N GLY A 185 -28.05 0.78 14.84
CA GLY A 185 -28.90 0.20 15.88
C GLY A 185 -28.12 -0.41 17.04
N VAL A 186 -26.88 0.05 17.28
CA VAL A 186 -25.98 -0.49 18.31
C VAL A 186 -25.67 0.57 19.37
N ARG A 187 -25.66 0.19 20.65
CA ARG A 187 -25.22 1.07 21.75
C ARG A 187 -23.71 0.92 21.97
N LEU A 188 -22.94 1.99 21.78
CA LEU A 188 -21.51 1.98 22.14
C LEU A 188 -21.34 2.13 23.65
N VAL A 189 -20.54 1.24 24.24
CA VAL A 189 -20.26 1.15 25.67
C VAL A 189 -18.77 0.86 25.91
N PRO A 190 -18.23 1.15 27.11
CA PRO A 190 -16.89 0.69 27.50
C PRO A 190 -16.79 -0.85 27.50
N LEU A 191 -15.58 -1.38 27.27
CA LEU A 191 -15.35 -2.83 27.19
C LEU A 191 -15.85 -3.57 28.44
N ASP A 192 -15.53 -3.08 29.64
CA ASP A 192 -16.00 -3.63 30.91
C ASP A 192 -17.52 -3.78 31.00
N GLU A 193 -18.26 -2.78 30.52
CA GLU A 193 -19.72 -2.80 30.52
C GLU A 193 -20.24 -3.85 29.53
N LEU A 194 -19.66 -3.90 28.33
CA LEU A 194 -19.97 -4.92 27.33
C LEU A 194 -19.75 -6.33 27.89
N LEU A 195 -18.62 -6.59 28.56
CA LEU A 195 -18.30 -7.90 29.13
C LEU A 195 -19.32 -8.32 30.19
N ARG A 196 -19.72 -7.41 31.08
CA ARG A 196 -20.69 -7.68 32.16
C ARG A 196 -22.12 -7.89 31.64
N GLU A 197 -22.52 -7.18 30.59
CA GLU A 197 -23.90 -7.18 30.11
C GLU A 197 -24.19 -8.22 29.01
N SER A 198 -23.17 -8.76 28.35
CA SER A 198 -23.33 -9.65 27.19
C SER A 198 -23.66 -11.10 27.57
N ASP A 199 -24.59 -11.71 26.83
CA ASP A 199 -24.86 -13.15 26.83
C ASP A 199 -24.08 -13.87 25.73
N PHE A 200 -23.77 -13.14 24.65
CA PHE A 200 -22.84 -13.55 23.60
C PHE A 200 -21.85 -12.44 23.31
N ILE A 201 -20.61 -12.77 23.03
CA ILE A 201 -19.58 -11.81 22.62
C ILE A 201 -19.02 -12.26 21.28
N THR A 202 -18.91 -11.36 20.30
CA THR A 202 -18.26 -11.63 19.01
C THR A 202 -17.17 -10.60 18.74
N ILE A 203 -15.99 -11.07 18.36
CA ILE A 203 -14.79 -10.26 18.21
C ILE A 203 -14.52 -10.01 16.72
N HIS A 204 -14.26 -8.75 16.37
CA HIS A 204 -14.00 -8.26 15.01
C HIS A 204 -12.88 -7.21 14.96
N LEU A 205 -11.91 -7.32 15.85
CA LEU A 205 -10.75 -6.42 15.89
C LEU A 205 -9.63 -6.89 14.95
N PRO A 206 -8.82 -5.96 14.40
CA PRO A 206 -7.53 -6.32 13.81
C PRO A 206 -6.57 -6.83 14.89
N LYS A 207 -5.44 -7.42 14.47
CA LYS A 207 -4.35 -7.80 15.38
C LYS A 207 -3.35 -6.66 15.45
N THR A 208 -3.27 -5.99 16.58
CA THR A 208 -2.28 -4.95 16.90
C THR A 208 -1.67 -5.22 18.28
N PRO A 209 -0.58 -4.54 18.67
CA PRO A 209 -0.05 -4.64 20.03
C PRO A 209 -1.10 -4.33 21.11
N GLU A 210 -2.03 -3.42 20.83
CA GLU A 210 -3.09 -3.00 21.76
C GLU A 210 -4.24 -4.02 21.89
N THR A 211 -4.47 -4.85 20.87
CA THR A 211 -5.57 -5.81 20.86
C THR A 211 -5.13 -7.23 21.24
N LEU A 212 -3.82 -7.49 21.30
CA LEU A 212 -3.28 -8.79 21.66
C LEU A 212 -3.57 -9.09 23.13
N GLY A 213 -4.21 -10.23 23.41
CA GLY A 213 -4.62 -10.61 24.76
C GLY A 213 -5.69 -9.69 25.38
N LEU A 214 -6.40 -8.89 24.56
CA LEU A 214 -7.44 -7.97 25.04
C LEU A 214 -8.50 -8.70 25.87
N ILE A 215 -8.87 -9.92 25.43
CA ILE A 215 -9.75 -10.81 26.19
C ILE A 215 -8.88 -11.86 26.89
N GLY A 216 -8.17 -11.41 27.92
CA GLY A 216 -7.38 -12.26 28.82
C GLY A 216 -8.11 -12.61 30.12
N GLU A 217 -7.39 -13.14 31.10
CA GLU A 217 -7.93 -13.61 32.38
C GLU A 217 -8.75 -12.54 33.13
N GLU A 218 -8.27 -11.29 33.21
CA GLU A 218 -9.01 -10.22 33.89
C GLU A 218 -10.33 -9.86 33.19
N ALA A 219 -10.35 -9.85 31.85
CA ALA A 219 -11.56 -9.62 31.08
C ALA A 219 -12.57 -10.77 31.28
N LEU A 220 -12.08 -12.01 31.29
CA LEU A 220 -12.87 -13.23 31.50
C LEU A 220 -13.41 -13.36 32.94
N LYS A 221 -12.96 -12.55 33.90
CA LYS A 221 -13.58 -12.47 35.23
C LYS A 221 -14.84 -11.59 35.25
N LEU A 222 -15.00 -10.70 34.27
CA LEU A 222 -16.12 -9.77 34.21
C LEU A 222 -17.35 -10.33 33.51
N VAL A 223 -17.18 -11.41 32.73
CA VAL A 223 -18.26 -11.97 31.93
C VAL A 223 -19.28 -12.73 32.77
N LYS A 224 -20.49 -12.88 32.23
CA LYS A 224 -21.50 -13.75 32.83
C LYS A 224 -21.07 -15.22 32.70
N PRO A 225 -21.32 -16.08 33.70
CA PRO A 225 -21.11 -17.53 33.58
C PRO A 225 -21.78 -18.18 32.36
N SER A 226 -22.90 -17.60 31.91
CA SER A 226 -23.67 -18.07 30.75
C SER A 226 -23.10 -17.62 29.39
N VAL A 227 -22.05 -16.80 29.37
CA VAL A 227 -21.55 -16.16 28.15
C VAL A 227 -21.01 -17.19 27.16
N ARG A 228 -21.21 -16.93 25.86
CA ARG A 228 -20.51 -17.62 24.78
C ARG A 228 -19.68 -16.63 23.96
N ILE A 229 -18.43 -16.94 23.70
CA ILE A 229 -17.48 -16.02 23.06
C ILE A 229 -17.07 -16.54 21.69
N ILE A 230 -17.17 -15.69 20.67
CA ILE A 230 -16.88 -16.02 19.28
C ILE A 230 -15.68 -15.20 18.80
N ASN A 231 -14.68 -15.87 18.24
CA ASN A 231 -13.56 -15.22 17.55
C ASN A 231 -13.35 -15.84 16.18
N ALA A 232 -13.82 -15.13 15.16
CA ALA A 232 -13.53 -15.39 13.75
C ALA A 232 -12.74 -14.24 13.11
N ALA A 233 -12.00 -13.47 13.93
CA ALA A 233 -11.29 -12.28 13.49
C ALA A 233 -9.78 -12.52 13.37
N ARG A 234 -9.06 -12.54 14.48
CA ARG A 234 -7.62 -12.84 14.53
C ARG A 234 -7.24 -13.65 15.77
N GLY A 235 -6.31 -14.58 15.59
CA GLY A 235 -5.73 -15.35 16.67
C GLY A 235 -4.93 -14.47 17.64
N GLY A 236 -4.98 -14.82 18.92
CA GLY A 236 -4.30 -14.09 19.99
C GLY A 236 -5.03 -12.85 20.52
N ILE A 237 -6.20 -12.47 20.01
CA ILE A 237 -7.03 -11.43 20.65
C ILE A 237 -7.65 -11.96 21.95
N ILE A 238 -8.09 -13.22 21.93
CA ILE A 238 -8.42 -13.98 23.14
C ILE A 238 -7.17 -14.73 23.55
N ASP A 239 -6.84 -14.69 24.84
CA ASP A 239 -5.87 -15.61 25.42
C ASP A 239 -6.49 -17.02 25.48
N GLU A 240 -6.00 -17.92 24.64
CA GLU A 240 -6.54 -19.29 24.50
C GLU A 240 -6.42 -20.10 25.78
N GLN A 241 -5.36 -19.90 26.56
CA GLN A 241 -5.14 -20.62 27.81
C GLN A 241 -6.10 -20.09 28.89
N ALA A 242 -6.21 -18.77 29.03
CA ALA A 242 -7.16 -18.16 29.95
C ALA A 242 -8.61 -18.54 29.62
N LEU A 243 -8.96 -18.64 28.33
CA LEU A 243 -10.29 -19.12 27.91
C LEU A 243 -10.52 -20.58 28.30
N ALA A 244 -9.53 -21.46 28.10
CA ALA A 244 -9.62 -22.86 28.49
C ALA A 244 -9.81 -23.02 30.00
N ASP A 245 -9.10 -22.21 30.80
CA ASP A 245 -9.22 -22.22 32.26
C ASP A 245 -10.61 -21.69 32.70
N ALA A 246 -11.09 -20.60 32.09
CA ALA A 246 -12.43 -20.07 32.34
C ALA A 246 -13.56 -21.04 31.97
N LEU A 247 -13.40 -21.82 30.89
CA LEU A 247 -14.32 -22.90 30.51
C LEU A 247 -14.32 -24.02 31.55
N ARG A 248 -13.12 -24.45 32.01
CA ARG A 248 -12.97 -25.50 33.02
C ARG A 248 -13.59 -25.13 34.36
N GLU A 249 -13.48 -23.85 34.73
CA GLU A 249 -14.06 -23.28 35.94
C GLU A 249 -15.56 -22.95 35.83
N GLY A 250 -16.14 -23.03 34.62
CA GLY A 250 -17.54 -22.70 34.37
C GLY A 250 -17.87 -21.21 34.37
N ARG A 251 -16.85 -20.34 34.25
CA ARG A 251 -17.02 -18.88 34.05
C ARG A 251 -17.46 -18.53 32.63
N VAL A 252 -17.21 -19.42 31.67
CA VAL A 252 -17.65 -19.30 30.28
C VAL A 252 -18.42 -20.56 29.90
N ALA A 253 -19.57 -20.40 29.22
CA ALA A 253 -20.44 -21.52 28.88
C ALA A 253 -20.05 -22.23 27.57
N GLY A 254 -19.27 -21.57 26.70
CA GLY A 254 -18.79 -22.13 25.44
C GLY A 254 -18.10 -21.09 24.56
N ALA A 255 -17.47 -21.54 23.47
CA ALA A 255 -16.78 -20.65 22.55
C ALA A 255 -16.81 -21.13 21.09
N GLY A 256 -16.72 -20.20 20.15
CA GLY A 256 -16.66 -20.48 18.72
C GLY A 256 -15.39 -19.85 18.12
N ILE A 257 -14.41 -20.65 17.74
CA ILE A 257 -13.07 -20.17 17.37
C ILE A 257 -12.70 -20.62 15.97
N ASP A 258 -12.42 -19.67 15.09
CA ASP A 258 -11.92 -19.94 13.74
C ASP A 258 -10.41 -19.74 13.60
N VAL A 259 -9.80 -18.93 14.46
CA VAL A 259 -8.45 -18.38 14.28
C VAL A 259 -7.58 -18.65 15.52
N TRP A 260 -6.29 -18.90 15.31
CA TRP A 260 -5.38 -19.40 16.34
C TRP A 260 -4.15 -18.52 16.49
N THR A 261 -3.59 -18.45 17.70
CA THR A 261 -2.38 -17.66 17.99
C THR A 261 -1.21 -18.11 17.13
N LYS A 262 -1.11 -19.42 16.89
CA LYS A 262 -0.16 -20.04 15.98
C LYS A 262 -0.92 -20.95 15.02
N GLU A 263 -0.73 -20.75 13.72
CA GLU A 263 -1.32 -21.57 12.68
C GLU A 263 -0.21 -22.21 11.82
N PRO A 264 -0.34 -23.49 11.43
CA PRO A 264 -1.42 -24.44 11.74
C PRO A 264 -1.50 -24.82 13.24
N CYS A 265 -2.72 -25.04 13.75
CA CYS A 265 -2.99 -25.43 15.14
C CYS A 265 -3.68 -26.80 15.19
N THR A 266 -3.12 -27.74 15.96
CA THR A 266 -3.67 -29.11 16.08
C THR A 266 -3.70 -29.64 17.52
N ASP A 267 -3.27 -28.83 18.48
CA ASP A 267 -2.98 -29.19 19.87
C ASP A 267 -3.48 -28.13 20.88
N SER A 268 -4.45 -27.28 20.50
CA SER A 268 -5.01 -26.28 21.41
C SER A 268 -5.75 -26.95 22.59
N PRO A 269 -5.59 -26.45 23.84
CA PRO A 269 -6.35 -26.94 24.99
C PRO A 269 -7.86 -26.76 24.85
N LEU A 270 -8.30 -25.85 23.96
CA LEU A 270 -9.71 -25.62 23.67
C LEU A 270 -10.39 -26.82 22.98
N PHE A 271 -9.61 -27.73 22.37
CA PHE A 271 -10.14 -28.93 21.70
C PHE A 271 -10.69 -29.98 22.66
N GLU A 272 -10.43 -29.86 23.96
CA GLU A 272 -10.93 -30.79 24.99
C GLU A 272 -12.42 -30.59 25.33
N PHE A 273 -12.99 -29.43 24.97
CA PHE A 273 -14.32 -29.02 25.43
C PHE A 273 -15.40 -29.24 24.36
N GLU A 274 -16.41 -30.08 24.64
CA GLU A 274 -17.60 -30.24 23.76
C GLU A 274 -18.37 -28.92 23.55
N SER A 275 -18.25 -27.95 24.48
CA SER A 275 -18.86 -26.63 24.41
C SER A 275 -18.12 -25.64 23.50
N VAL A 276 -16.98 -26.04 22.94
CA VAL A 276 -16.21 -25.23 22.00
C VAL A 276 -16.37 -25.78 20.58
N VAL A 277 -16.80 -24.90 19.67
CA VAL A 277 -16.86 -25.19 18.23
C VAL A 277 -15.64 -24.55 17.58
N VAL A 278 -14.89 -25.34 16.83
CA VAL A 278 -13.64 -24.90 16.22
C VAL A 278 -13.65 -25.11 14.72
N THR A 279 -13.04 -24.20 13.98
CA THR A 279 -12.81 -24.31 12.54
C THR A 279 -11.37 -23.91 12.19
N PRO A 280 -10.77 -24.50 11.14
CA PRO A 280 -9.39 -24.23 10.76
C PRO A 280 -9.29 -22.99 9.83
N HIS A 281 -9.60 -21.81 10.36
CA HIS A 281 -9.51 -20.53 9.66
C HIS A 281 -10.30 -20.47 8.34
N LEU A 282 -11.60 -20.78 8.43
CA LEU A 282 -12.51 -20.85 7.30
C LEU A 282 -13.23 -19.54 6.97
N GLY A 283 -12.99 -18.45 7.71
CA GLY A 283 -13.74 -17.19 7.54
C GLY A 283 -13.76 -16.60 6.13
N ALA A 284 -12.76 -16.92 5.30
CA ALA A 284 -12.71 -16.51 3.89
C ALA A 284 -12.78 -17.70 2.90
N SER A 285 -13.02 -18.91 3.40
CA SER A 285 -13.00 -20.15 2.61
C SER A 285 -14.34 -20.42 1.94
N THR A 286 -14.76 -19.49 1.08
CA THR A 286 -15.96 -19.57 0.24
C THR A 286 -15.62 -19.28 -1.22
N GLU A 287 -16.35 -19.86 -2.16
CA GLU A 287 -16.12 -19.62 -3.60
C GLU A 287 -16.22 -18.12 -3.93
N GLU A 288 -17.22 -17.44 -3.37
CA GLU A 288 -17.47 -16.02 -3.62
C GLU A 288 -16.36 -15.12 -3.06
N ALA A 289 -15.83 -15.41 -1.87
CA ALA A 289 -14.74 -14.62 -1.30
C ALA A 289 -13.43 -14.84 -2.06
N GLN A 290 -13.16 -16.09 -2.48
CA GLN A 290 -11.98 -16.42 -3.27
C GLN A 290 -12.02 -15.77 -4.66
N GLU A 291 -13.18 -15.79 -5.32
CA GLU A 291 -13.38 -15.10 -6.59
C GLU A 291 -13.17 -13.59 -6.45
N LYS A 292 -13.84 -12.95 -5.48
CA LYS A 292 -13.68 -11.51 -5.23
C LYS A 292 -12.23 -11.14 -4.92
N ALA A 293 -11.55 -11.95 -4.09
CA ALA A 293 -10.16 -11.71 -3.73
C ALA A 293 -9.25 -11.81 -4.94
N GLY A 294 -9.40 -12.87 -5.73
CA GLY A 294 -8.65 -13.08 -6.96
C GLY A 294 -8.81 -11.95 -7.96
N VAL A 295 -10.05 -11.58 -8.28
CA VAL A 295 -10.35 -10.49 -9.21
C VAL A 295 -9.80 -9.15 -8.73
N ALA A 296 -9.90 -8.85 -7.42
CA ALA A 296 -9.36 -7.61 -6.86
C ALA A 296 -7.84 -7.54 -7.02
N VAL A 297 -7.12 -8.59 -6.61
CA VAL A 297 -5.65 -8.58 -6.69
C VAL A 297 -5.15 -8.64 -8.14
N ALA A 298 -5.86 -9.32 -9.03
CA ALA A 298 -5.53 -9.33 -10.46
C ALA A 298 -5.56 -7.91 -11.06
N LYS A 299 -6.59 -7.11 -10.73
CA LYS A 299 -6.67 -5.70 -11.14
C LYS A 299 -5.52 -4.88 -10.56
N SER A 300 -5.19 -5.08 -9.29
CA SER A 300 -4.08 -4.40 -8.64
C SER A 300 -2.72 -4.75 -9.27
N VAL A 301 -2.50 -6.01 -9.64
CA VAL A 301 -1.30 -6.44 -10.37
C VAL A 301 -1.23 -5.80 -11.75
N ARG A 302 -2.34 -5.72 -12.49
CA ARG A 302 -2.38 -5.01 -13.78
C ARG A 302 -1.92 -3.56 -13.65
N LEU A 303 -2.48 -2.84 -12.69
CA LEU A 303 -2.12 -1.44 -12.42
C LEU A 303 -0.64 -1.33 -12.02
N ALA A 304 -0.18 -2.17 -11.08
CA ALA A 304 1.21 -2.17 -10.61
C ALA A 304 2.20 -2.38 -11.76
N LEU A 305 1.93 -3.35 -12.65
CA LEU A 305 2.82 -3.68 -13.77
C LEU A 305 2.73 -2.67 -14.92
N ALA A 306 1.64 -1.92 -15.03
CA ALA A 306 1.53 -0.77 -15.92
C ALA A 306 2.25 0.49 -15.38
N GLY A 307 2.81 0.44 -14.16
CA GLY A 307 3.40 1.60 -13.50
C GLY A 307 2.35 2.60 -13.00
N GLU A 308 1.09 2.18 -12.94
CA GLU A 308 0.00 2.98 -12.40
C GLU A 308 -0.08 2.86 -10.87
N LEU A 309 -0.81 3.79 -10.26
CA LEU A 309 -1.07 3.72 -8.83
C LEU A 309 -2.13 2.69 -8.50
N VAL A 310 -1.92 2.04 -7.37
CA VAL A 310 -2.71 0.90 -6.92
C VAL A 310 -3.41 1.28 -5.63
N PRO A 311 -4.74 1.52 -5.65
CA PRO A 311 -5.48 1.94 -4.46
C PRO A 311 -5.41 0.97 -3.29
N ASP A 312 -5.21 -0.32 -3.59
CA ASP A 312 -5.12 -1.39 -2.59
C ASP A 312 -3.66 -1.69 -2.15
N ALA A 313 -2.71 -0.83 -2.51
CA ALA A 313 -1.32 -0.95 -2.02
C ALA A 313 -1.26 -0.66 -0.52
N VAL A 314 -0.66 -1.58 0.22
CA VAL A 314 -0.58 -1.52 1.69
C VAL A 314 0.65 -0.74 2.15
N ASN A 315 1.71 -0.74 1.34
CA ASN A 315 2.98 -0.07 1.63
C ASN A 315 3.25 1.15 0.74
N VAL A 316 2.22 1.70 0.09
CA VAL A 316 2.28 2.99 -0.62
C VAL A 316 1.21 3.90 -0.04
N SER A 317 1.61 5.10 0.37
CA SER A 317 0.67 6.14 0.80
C SER A 317 0.16 6.92 -0.41
N GLY A 318 -1.06 6.62 -0.86
CA GLY A 318 -1.73 7.37 -1.92
C GLY A 318 -3.15 6.87 -2.08
N GLY A 319 -4.14 7.74 -1.85
CA GLY A 319 -5.55 7.41 -2.08
C GLY A 319 -5.90 7.36 -3.57
N VAL A 320 -7.21 7.47 -3.87
CA VAL A 320 -7.68 7.68 -5.24
C VAL A 320 -7.15 9.03 -5.75
N ILE A 321 -6.52 9.02 -6.92
CA ILE A 321 -5.92 10.21 -7.53
C ILE A 321 -6.92 10.81 -8.50
N ALA A 322 -7.14 12.11 -8.40
CA ALA A 322 -7.98 12.83 -9.36
C ALA A 322 -7.36 12.76 -10.76
N GLU A 323 -8.20 12.64 -11.80
CA GLU A 323 -7.73 12.54 -13.19
C GLU A 323 -6.93 13.77 -13.63
N GLU A 324 -7.21 14.93 -13.03
CA GLU A 324 -6.46 16.18 -13.22
C GLU A 324 -5.05 16.12 -12.63
N VAL A 325 -4.83 15.35 -11.55
CA VAL A 325 -3.55 15.22 -10.83
C VAL A 325 -2.64 14.19 -11.49
N ARG A 326 -3.23 13.16 -12.13
CA ARG A 326 -2.51 12.02 -12.72
C ARG A 326 -1.42 12.44 -13.72
N PRO A 327 -1.66 13.35 -14.69
CA PRO A 327 -0.63 13.80 -15.63
C PRO A 327 0.60 14.42 -14.96
N GLY A 328 0.44 15.04 -13.79
CA GLY A 328 1.53 15.69 -13.07
C GLY A 328 2.54 14.72 -12.45
N ILE A 329 2.20 13.43 -12.30
CA ILE A 329 3.10 12.44 -11.71
C ILE A 329 4.37 12.29 -12.54
N ALA A 330 4.23 12.13 -13.86
CA ALA A 330 5.36 11.99 -14.78
C ALA A 330 6.22 13.26 -14.81
N LEU A 331 5.58 14.44 -14.83
CA LEU A 331 6.27 15.72 -14.73
C LEU A 331 7.09 15.81 -13.45
N VAL A 332 6.49 15.57 -12.28
CA VAL A 332 7.14 15.74 -10.99
C VAL A 332 8.26 14.72 -10.78
N GLU A 333 8.12 13.50 -11.31
CA GLU A 333 9.21 12.53 -11.35
C GLU A 333 10.40 13.03 -12.19
N LYS A 334 10.15 13.57 -13.38
CA LYS A 334 11.20 14.16 -14.23
C LYS A 334 11.83 15.38 -13.58
N LEU A 335 11.03 16.25 -12.93
CA LEU A 335 11.54 17.37 -12.13
C LEU A 335 12.46 16.89 -11.01
N GLY A 336 12.15 15.76 -10.35
CA GLY A 336 13.03 15.17 -9.33
C GLY A 336 14.39 14.77 -9.89
N ARG A 337 14.42 14.16 -11.08
CA ARG A 337 15.67 13.80 -11.76
C ARG A 337 16.46 15.03 -12.20
N ILE A 338 15.79 16.02 -12.80
CA ILE A 338 16.39 17.29 -13.20
C ILE A 338 16.96 18.02 -11.97
N TYR A 339 16.22 18.06 -10.86
CA TYR A 339 16.67 18.65 -9.61
C TYR A 339 17.98 18.02 -9.14
N THR A 340 18.02 16.68 -9.03
CA THR A 340 19.22 15.96 -8.57
C THR A 340 20.40 16.23 -9.47
N ALA A 341 20.20 16.22 -10.78
CA ALA A 341 21.25 16.52 -11.74
C ALA A 341 21.79 17.95 -11.55
N LEU A 342 20.92 18.95 -11.40
CA LEU A 342 21.31 20.34 -11.17
C LEU A 342 22.07 20.52 -9.84
N ALA A 343 21.54 19.91 -8.77
CA ALA A 343 22.10 19.97 -7.43
C ALA A 343 23.42 19.19 -7.27
N GLY A 344 23.63 18.13 -8.06
CA GLY A 344 24.76 17.22 -7.95
C GLY A 344 24.78 16.38 -6.67
N SER A 345 23.75 16.47 -5.83
CA SER A 345 23.62 15.75 -4.55
C SER A 345 22.17 15.73 -4.07
N VAL A 346 21.88 14.87 -3.09
CA VAL A 346 20.57 14.83 -2.41
C VAL A 346 20.49 15.98 -1.41
N PRO A 347 19.38 16.74 -1.36
CA PRO A 347 19.24 17.86 -0.45
C PRO A 347 18.97 17.39 0.98
N ALA A 348 19.41 18.17 1.96
CA ALA A 348 19.04 17.97 3.36
C ALA A 348 17.55 18.23 3.59
N GLN A 349 16.97 19.13 2.79
CA GLN A 349 15.53 19.40 2.81
C GLN A 349 15.02 19.64 1.38
N LEU A 350 13.90 18.99 1.01
CA LEU A 350 13.20 19.17 -0.26
C LEU A 350 11.76 19.65 0.01
N ASP A 351 11.45 20.85 -0.47
CA ASP A 351 10.10 21.39 -0.54
C ASP A 351 9.53 21.16 -1.94
N ILE A 352 8.41 20.44 -2.02
CA ILE A 352 7.57 20.33 -3.22
C ILE A 352 6.48 21.39 -3.10
N ASP A 353 6.67 22.53 -3.76
CA ASP A 353 5.72 23.66 -3.76
C ASP A 353 4.79 23.53 -4.98
N VAL A 354 3.54 23.16 -4.72
CA VAL A 354 2.50 22.98 -5.73
C VAL A 354 1.55 24.17 -5.68
N ARG A 355 1.44 24.90 -6.80
CA ARG A 355 0.56 26.07 -6.87
C ARG A 355 -0.43 26.02 -8.00
N GLY A 356 -1.54 26.72 -7.80
CA GLY A 356 -2.62 26.87 -8.78
C GLY A 356 -3.86 26.07 -8.43
N GLU A 357 -4.80 26.02 -9.36
CA GLU A 357 -6.10 25.35 -9.16
C GLU A 357 -5.99 23.85 -8.86
N ILE A 358 -4.88 23.19 -9.22
CA ILE A 358 -4.66 21.77 -8.98
C ILE A 358 -4.68 21.42 -7.49
N THR A 359 -4.40 22.39 -6.62
CA THR A 359 -4.44 22.21 -5.16
C THR A 359 -5.86 22.07 -4.61
N GLN A 360 -6.90 22.18 -5.44
CA GLN A 360 -8.28 21.80 -5.06
C GLN A 360 -8.42 20.27 -4.91
N HIS A 361 -7.51 19.51 -5.50
CA HIS A 361 -7.43 18.06 -5.39
C HIS A 361 -6.32 17.65 -4.42
N ASP A 362 -6.35 16.38 -3.99
CA ASP A 362 -5.25 15.79 -3.22
C ASP A 362 -4.04 15.53 -4.13
N VAL A 363 -2.97 16.32 -3.94
CA VAL A 363 -1.69 16.21 -4.66
C VAL A 363 -0.60 15.49 -3.85
N SER A 364 -0.97 14.83 -2.74
CA SER A 364 -0.01 14.14 -1.86
C SER A 364 0.90 13.14 -2.58
N VAL A 365 0.39 12.51 -3.64
CA VAL A 365 1.13 11.55 -4.46
C VAL A 365 2.34 12.15 -5.18
N TRP A 366 2.33 13.46 -5.47
CA TRP A 366 3.46 14.14 -6.10
C TRP A 366 4.69 14.19 -5.20
N LYS A 367 4.51 14.08 -3.87
CA LYS A 367 5.63 13.88 -2.94
C LYS A 367 6.38 12.58 -3.25
N LEU A 368 5.66 11.49 -3.50
CA LEU A 368 6.27 10.20 -3.86
C LEU A 368 6.92 10.25 -5.25
N ALA A 369 6.28 10.93 -6.21
CA ALA A 369 6.84 11.13 -7.54
C ALA A 369 8.16 11.91 -7.52
N ALA A 370 8.20 13.01 -6.75
CA ALA A 370 9.40 13.82 -6.60
C ALA A 370 10.55 13.00 -6.01
N LEU A 371 10.28 12.22 -4.96
CA LEU A 371 11.31 11.39 -4.32
C LEU A 371 11.77 10.23 -5.20
N LYS A 372 10.86 9.59 -5.94
CA LYS A 372 11.23 8.56 -6.90
C LYS A 372 12.22 9.12 -7.93
N GLY A 373 11.89 10.27 -8.52
CA GLY A 373 12.77 10.97 -9.44
C GLY A 373 14.10 11.38 -8.81
N LEU A 374 14.05 11.93 -7.59
CA LEU A 374 15.22 12.40 -6.85
C LEU A 374 16.28 11.30 -6.67
N PHE A 375 15.86 10.09 -6.28
CA PHE A 375 16.78 9.01 -5.92
C PHE A 375 17.18 8.11 -7.10
N GLN A 376 16.46 8.13 -8.22
CA GLN A 376 16.66 7.16 -9.30
C GLN A 376 18.09 7.15 -9.88
N GLY A 377 18.78 8.30 -9.90
CA GLY A 377 20.18 8.41 -10.35
C GLY A 377 21.22 8.44 -9.22
N VAL A 378 20.82 8.26 -7.96
CA VAL A 378 21.72 8.41 -6.79
C VAL A 378 22.01 7.07 -6.10
N VAL A 379 21.16 6.07 -6.31
CA VAL A 379 21.20 4.81 -5.56
C VAL A 379 21.33 3.63 -6.52
N GLU A 380 22.07 2.60 -6.12
CA GLU A 380 22.23 1.38 -6.94
C GLU A 380 20.96 0.51 -6.96
N GLN A 381 20.11 0.63 -5.94
CA GLN A 381 18.88 -0.14 -5.82
C GLN A 381 17.72 0.47 -6.61
N THR A 382 16.80 -0.34 -7.11
CA THR A 382 15.63 0.17 -7.83
C THR A 382 14.76 1.05 -6.93
N VAL A 383 14.46 2.27 -7.39
CA VAL A 383 13.59 3.21 -6.67
C VAL A 383 12.15 3.04 -7.14
N SER A 384 11.23 3.02 -6.19
CA SER A 384 9.79 2.86 -6.37
C SER A 384 9.04 3.88 -5.51
N TYR A 385 7.74 4.03 -5.75
CA TYR A 385 6.87 4.83 -4.87
C TYR A 385 6.77 4.26 -3.45
N VAL A 386 7.21 3.01 -3.24
CA VAL A 386 7.21 2.30 -1.95
C VAL A 386 8.44 2.68 -1.12
N ASN A 387 9.64 2.57 -1.69
CA ASN A 387 10.89 2.73 -0.95
C ASN A 387 11.47 4.16 -0.99
N ALA A 388 10.98 5.04 -1.88
CA ALA A 388 11.49 6.41 -1.98
C ALA A 388 11.39 7.22 -0.67
N PRO A 389 10.32 7.13 0.15
CA PRO A 389 10.27 7.79 1.46
C PRO A 389 11.31 7.25 2.45
N LEU A 390 11.55 5.93 2.45
CA LEU A 390 12.56 5.30 3.29
C LEU A 390 13.97 5.80 2.90
N LEU A 391 14.25 5.88 1.60
CA LEU A 391 15.51 6.40 1.08
C LEU A 391 15.78 7.85 1.48
N ALA A 392 14.72 8.67 1.54
CA ALA A 392 14.81 10.03 2.06
C ALA A 392 15.18 10.05 3.54
N GLN A 393 14.52 9.23 4.35
CA GLN A 393 14.80 9.14 5.78
C GLN A 393 16.24 8.65 6.06
N GLU A 394 16.70 7.60 5.38
CA GLU A 394 18.05 7.05 5.52
C GLU A 394 19.14 8.04 5.15
N ARG A 395 18.87 8.93 4.19
CA ARG A 395 19.81 9.99 3.77
C ARG A 395 19.58 11.33 4.46
N GLY A 396 18.70 11.38 5.47
CA GLY A 396 18.42 12.60 6.20
C GLY A 396 17.81 13.73 5.36
N CYS A 397 17.12 13.39 4.27
CA CYS A 397 16.38 14.34 3.44
C CYS A 397 14.98 14.55 4.02
N GLU A 398 14.75 15.71 4.63
CA GLU A 398 13.42 16.11 5.08
C GLU A 398 12.56 16.56 3.90
N VAL A 399 11.33 16.06 3.78
CA VAL A 399 10.50 16.29 2.60
C VAL A 399 9.16 16.90 2.99
N ARG A 400 8.85 18.08 2.46
CA ARG A 400 7.62 18.82 2.72
C ARG A 400 6.84 19.04 1.43
N LEU A 401 5.52 18.88 1.51
CA LEU A 401 4.61 19.25 0.43
C LEU A 401 3.91 20.54 0.85
N LEU A 402 4.06 21.57 0.04
CA LEU A 402 3.45 22.88 0.23
C LEU A 402 2.43 23.09 -0.88
N THR A 403 1.28 23.67 -0.55
CA THR A 403 0.22 23.94 -1.53
C THR A 403 -0.28 25.38 -1.42
N ASP A 404 -0.40 26.08 -2.54
CA ASP A 404 -1.01 27.42 -2.62
C ASP A 404 -1.99 27.48 -3.82
N PRO A 405 -3.27 27.81 -3.62
CA PRO A 405 -4.22 27.91 -4.74
C PRO A 405 -3.86 29.02 -5.74
N ASN A 406 -2.98 29.96 -5.38
CA ASN A 406 -2.57 31.06 -6.24
C ASN A 406 -1.25 30.76 -6.94
N SER A 407 -1.28 30.79 -8.27
CA SER A 407 -0.09 30.71 -9.11
C SER A 407 0.03 32.00 -9.93
N PRO A 408 1.21 32.66 -9.95
CA PRO A 408 1.38 33.98 -10.58
C PRO A 408 1.36 33.93 -12.11
N ASP A 409 2.07 32.97 -12.72
CA ASP A 409 2.38 33.00 -14.15
C ASP A 409 1.72 31.86 -14.95
N PHE A 410 1.45 30.73 -14.31
CA PHE A 410 0.85 29.55 -14.92
C PHE A 410 -0.44 29.13 -14.22
N ARG A 411 -1.32 28.40 -14.91
CA ARG A 411 -2.55 27.85 -14.30
C ARG A 411 -2.23 26.95 -13.12
N ASN A 412 -1.21 26.12 -13.29
CA ASN A 412 -0.61 25.27 -12.26
C ASN A 412 0.90 25.31 -12.41
N VAL A 413 1.65 25.31 -11.31
CA VAL A 413 3.11 25.18 -11.32
C VAL A 413 3.55 24.28 -10.18
N THR A 414 4.58 23.47 -10.41
CA THR A 414 5.22 22.69 -9.35
C THR A 414 6.68 23.02 -9.31
N THR A 415 7.15 23.43 -8.14
CA THR A 415 8.54 23.78 -7.90
C THR A 415 9.13 22.81 -6.89
N LEU A 416 10.18 22.11 -7.31
CA LEU A 416 11.05 21.38 -6.39
C LEU A 416 12.16 22.34 -5.94
N ARG A 417 12.13 22.70 -4.66
CA ARG A 417 13.13 23.58 -4.05
C ARG A 417 13.81 22.83 -2.93
N GLY A 418 15.12 22.67 -3.02
CA GLY A 418 15.86 21.96 -1.98
C GLY A 418 17.10 22.70 -1.52
N THR A 419 17.39 22.52 -0.23
CA THR A 419 18.53 23.09 0.46
C THR A 419 19.57 22.01 0.68
N LEU A 420 20.77 22.22 0.17
CA LEU A 420 21.92 21.33 0.31
C LEU A 420 22.54 21.47 1.71
N ALA A 421 23.41 20.53 2.07
CA ALA A 421 24.07 20.51 3.38
C ALA A 421 24.96 21.75 3.65
N ASP A 422 25.44 22.41 2.59
CA ASP A 422 26.23 23.65 2.67
C ASP A 422 25.37 24.92 2.71
N GLY A 423 24.04 24.79 2.68
CA GLY A 423 23.08 25.89 2.65
C GLY A 423 22.74 26.41 1.25
N THR A 424 23.36 25.88 0.19
CA THR A 424 23.00 26.22 -1.19
C THR A 424 21.56 25.81 -1.47
N VAL A 425 20.78 26.71 -2.08
CA VAL A 425 19.40 26.44 -2.47
C VAL A 425 19.34 26.30 -3.98
N ILE A 426 18.81 25.15 -4.43
CA ILE A 426 18.54 24.88 -5.83
C ILE A 426 17.02 24.78 -6.01
N SER A 427 16.51 25.25 -7.14
CA SER A 427 15.11 25.03 -7.50
C SER A 427 14.93 24.74 -8.98
N VAL A 428 13.97 23.88 -9.29
CA VAL A 428 13.45 23.64 -10.63
C VAL A 428 11.93 23.67 -10.59
N ALA A 429 11.33 24.42 -11.51
CA ALA A 429 9.89 24.56 -11.65
C ALA A 429 9.43 23.95 -12.97
N GLY A 430 8.26 23.32 -12.96
CA GLY A 430 7.64 22.76 -14.16
C GLY A 430 6.13 22.92 -14.18
N THR A 431 5.57 22.78 -15.38
CA THR A 431 4.12 22.82 -15.63
C THR A 431 3.73 21.95 -16.82
N LEU A 432 2.43 21.68 -16.94
CA LEU A 432 1.81 21.02 -18.11
C LEU A 432 1.08 22.08 -18.93
N THR A 433 1.41 22.20 -20.22
CA THR A 433 0.88 23.25 -21.09
C THR A 433 -0.01 22.70 -22.21
N GLY A 434 -1.12 23.41 -22.45
CA GLY A 434 -2.08 23.15 -23.53
C GLY A 434 -2.86 21.83 -23.38
N PRO A 435 -3.78 21.54 -24.32
CA PRO A 435 -4.61 20.33 -24.28
C PRO A 435 -3.82 19.02 -24.39
N ARG A 436 -2.59 19.08 -24.94
CA ARG A 436 -1.67 17.95 -25.05
C ARG A 436 -0.89 17.68 -23.77
N MET A 437 -1.05 18.50 -22.72
CA MET A 437 -0.35 18.39 -21.45
C MET A 437 1.16 18.26 -21.65
N ILE A 438 1.75 19.14 -22.46
CA ILE A 438 3.19 19.11 -22.73
C ILE A 438 3.92 19.53 -21.46
N GLU A 439 4.76 18.64 -20.95
CA GLU A 439 5.65 18.87 -19.82
C GLU A 439 6.72 19.89 -20.19
N LYS A 440 6.84 20.95 -19.39
CA LYS A 440 7.86 21.98 -19.55
C LYS A 440 8.58 22.24 -18.23
N VAL A 441 9.89 22.49 -18.31
CA VAL A 441 10.61 23.24 -17.28
C VAL A 441 10.29 24.71 -17.49
N VAL A 442 9.84 25.39 -16.45
CA VAL A 442 9.48 26.81 -16.49
C VAL A 442 10.33 27.71 -15.61
N GLY A 443 11.20 27.13 -14.80
CA GLY A 443 12.15 27.90 -14.02
C GLY A 443 13.29 27.04 -13.49
N VAL A 444 14.47 27.63 -13.40
CA VAL A 444 15.64 27.04 -12.74
C VAL A 444 16.30 28.14 -11.91
N ASN A 445 16.34 27.94 -10.60
CA ASN A 445 16.77 28.95 -9.63
C ASN A 445 16.04 30.29 -9.86
N GLN A 446 16.76 31.36 -10.19
CA GLN A 446 16.24 32.69 -10.47
C GLN A 446 15.85 32.92 -11.94
N PHE A 447 16.06 31.94 -12.82
CA PHE A 447 15.86 32.10 -14.25
C PHE A 447 14.51 31.55 -14.69
N ASP A 448 13.67 32.41 -15.25
CA ASP A 448 12.41 32.01 -15.89
C ASP A 448 12.66 31.54 -17.33
N LEU A 449 12.08 30.39 -17.67
CA LEU A 449 12.21 29.80 -19.00
C LEU A 449 10.94 29.01 -19.37
N GLU A 450 10.87 28.43 -20.55
CA GLU A 450 9.73 27.61 -21.02
C GLU A 450 10.21 26.53 -22.00
N VAL A 451 10.96 25.57 -21.48
CA VAL A 451 11.59 24.53 -22.30
C VAL A 451 10.85 23.21 -22.14
N PRO A 452 10.34 22.59 -23.23
CA PRO A 452 9.80 21.24 -23.17
C PRO A 452 10.82 20.25 -22.58
N ILE A 453 10.38 19.36 -21.72
CA ILE A 453 11.27 18.32 -21.17
C ILE A 453 11.57 17.31 -22.29
N SER A 454 12.85 17.07 -22.55
CA SER A 454 13.36 16.06 -23.49
C SER A 454 14.21 15.03 -22.78
N GLU A 455 14.50 13.91 -23.46
CA GLU A 455 15.34 12.83 -22.95
C GLU A 455 16.74 13.31 -22.55
N HIS A 456 17.39 14.07 -23.46
CA HIS A 456 18.71 14.66 -23.23
C HIS A 456 18.60 16.17 -23.09
N MET A 457 19.00 16.69 -21.93
CA MET A 457 19.04 18.13 -21.65
C MET A 457 20.40 18.54 -21.08
N VAL A 458 20.85 19.74 -21.42
CA VAL A 458 22.06 20.32 -20.81
C VAL A 458 21.81 21.77 -20.39
N PHE A 459 22.30 22.09 -19.19
CA PHE A 459 22.18 23.38 -18.54
C PHE A 459 23.58 23.97 -18.37
N TYR A 460 23.81 25.14 -18.96
CA TYR A 460 25.04 25.91 -18.75
C TYR A 460 24.72 27.25 -18.10
N THR A 461 25.44 27.56 -17.02
CA THR A 461 25.46 28.91 -16.43
C THR A 461 26.79 29.57 -16.78
N TYR A 462 26.75 30.79 -17.28
CA TYR A 462 27.94 31.53 -17.74
C TYR A 462 27.74 33.04 -17.62
N ALA A 463 28.81 33.82 -17.75
CA ALA A 463 28.75 35.28 -17.81
C ALA A 463 28.23 35.74 -19.18
N ASP A 464 27.17 36.56 -19.21
CA ASP A 464 26.51 36.99 -20.45
C ASP A 464 27.46 37.87 -21.29
N ARG A 465 27.93 37.33 -22.42
CA ARG A 465 28.81 38.02 -23.36
C ARG A 465 28.52 37.66 -24.82
N PRO A 466 28.82 38.54 -25.78
CA PRO A 466 28.66 38.24 -27.20
C PRO A 466 29.43 36.98 -27.62
N GLY A 467 28.81 36.18 -28.49
CA GLY A 467 29.43 35.01 -29.12
C GLY A 467 29.08 33.65 -28.50
N VAL A 468 28.59 33.59 -27.25
CA VAL A 468 28.36 32.31 -26.55
C VAL A 468 27.37 31.39 -27.29
N VAL A 469 26.23 31.93 -27.73
CA VAL A 469 25.23 31.14 -28.49
C VAL A 469 25.81 30.62 -29.81
N GLY A 470 26.69 31.39 -30.46
CA GLY A 470 27.38 30.97 -31.68
C GLY A 470 28.36 29.82 -31.41
N SER A 471 29.12 29.89 -30.32
CA SER A 471 30.03 28.81 -29.88
C SER A 471 29.26 27.52 -29.57
N LEU A 472 28.14 27.59 -28.84
CA LEU A 472 27.30 26.43 -28.55
C LEU A 472 26.85 25.72 -29.84
N GLY A 473 26.28 26.48 -30.78
CA GLY A 473 25.80 25.91 -32.04
C GLY A 473 26.92 25.34 -32.91
N ARG A 474 28.09 26.00 -32.93
CA ARG A 474 29.25 25.55 -33.70
C ARG A 474 29.80 24.22 -33.18
N VAL A 475 30.14 24.14 -31.90
CA VAL A 475 30.77 22.95 -31.31
C VAL A 475 29.85 21.74 -31.34
N LEU A 476 28.56 21.93 -31.00
CA LEU A 476 27.58 20.83 -31.08
C LEU A 476 27.37 20.37 -32.54
N GLY A 477 27.31 21.31 -33.48
CA GLY A 477 27.20 21.00 -34.91
C GLY A 477 28.41 20.26 -35.46
N GLU A 478 29.63 20.64 -35.07
CA GLU A 478 30.88 19.95 -35.43
C GLU A 478 30.93 18.53 -34.85
N ALA A 479 30.35 18.31 -33.67
CA ALA A 479 30.18 17.00 -33.05
C ALA A 479 29.01 16.19 -33.65
N GLY A 480 28.25 16.74 -34.60
CA GLY A 480 27.09 16.08 -35.21
C GLY A 480 25.87 15.97 -34.30
N ILE A 481 25.78 16.79 -33.25
CA ILE A 481 24.69 16.78 -32.27
C ILE A 481 23.67 17.86 -32.63
N ASN A 482 22.44 17.45 -32.90
CA ASN A 482 21.36 18.37 -33.24
C ASN A 482 20.72 18.98 -31.98
N ILE A 483 20.37 20.27 -32.06
CA ILE A 483 19.68 21.01 -31.00
C ILE A 483 18.18 21.03 -31.33
N GLY A 484 17.38 20.26 -30.59
CA GLY A 484 15.93 20.21 -30.73
C GLY A 484 15.23 21.46 -30.19
N GLY A 485 15.89 22.18 -29.27
CA GLY A 485 15.36 23.37 -28.63
C GLY A 485 16.41 24.03 -27.74
N MET A 486 16.39 25.36 -27.69
CA MET A 486 17.32 26.17 -26.93
C MET A 486 16.60 27.38 -26.36
N GLN A 487 16.81 27.66 -25.08
CA GLN A 487 16.38 28.91 -24.47
C GLN A 487 17.49 29.48 -23.60
N VAL A 488 17.70 30.79 -23.73
CA VAL A 488 18.62 31.57 -22.89
C VAL A 488 17.79 32.48 -22.01
N ALA A 489 18.05 32.43 -20.70
CA ALA A 489 17.51 33.33 -19.71
C ALA A 489 18.68 34.08 -19.04
N ARG A 490 18.47 35.34 -18.66
CA ARG A 490 19.49 36.18 -18.02
C ARG A 490 18.91 36.94 -16.85
N ASP A 491 19.69 37.15 -15.80
CA ASP A 491 19.29 37.90 -14.61
C ASP A 491 19.25 39.42 -14.89
N ALA A 492 20.24 39.91 -15.62
CA ALA A 492 20.39 41.28 -16.10
C ALA A 492 21.24 41.30 -17.38
N ALA A 493 21.16 42.40 -18.14
CA ALA A 493 22.03 42.57 -19.31
C ALA A 493 23.51 42.61 -18.88
N GLY A 494 24.33 41.69 -19.39
CA GLY A 494 25.75 41.56 -19.02
C GLY A 494 26.00 40.95 -17.64
N GLY A 495 24.98 40.36 -17.01
CA GLY A 495 25.08 39.60 -15.76
C GLY A 495 25.38 38.13 -16.02
N HIS A 496 24.60 37.24 -15.39
CA HIS A 496 24.69 35.81 -15.62
C HIS A 496 23.56 35.35 -16.54
N ALA A 497 23.87 34.35 -17.36
CA ALA A 497 22.91 33.70 -18.22
C ALA A 497 22.87 32.19 -17.90
N LEU A 498 21.67 31.64 -18.00
CA LEU A 498 21.41 30.21 -18.07
C LEU A 498 20.96 29.89 -19.49
N VAL A 499 21.63 28.95 -20.15
CA VAL A 499 21.11 28.31 -21.36
C VAL A 499 20.68 26.89 -21.04
N VAL A 500 19.50 26.54 -21.53
CA VAL A 500 18.96 25.18 -21.50
C VAL A 500 18.86 24.69 -22.93
N LEU A 501 19.50 23.56 -23.20
CA LEU A 501 19.51 22.89 -24.48
C LEU A 501 18.77 21.56 -24.36
N THR A 502 17.92 21.27 -25.33
CA THR A 502 17.38 19.94 -25.60
C THR A 502 18.05 19.42 -26.86
N VAL A 503 18.62 18.22 -26.80
CA VAL A 503 19.42 17.64 -27.89
C VAL A 503 18.92 16.25 -28.26
N ASP A 504 19.18 15.82 -29.48
CA ASP A 504 18.67 14.54 -30.00
C ASP A 504 19.46 13.31 -29.51
N SER A 505 20.64 13.52 -28.92
CA SER A 505 21.50 12.45 -28.42
C SER A 505 22.36 12.91 -27.26
N GLN A 506 22.78 11.98 -26.40
CA GLN A 506 23.72 12.25 -25.30
C GLN A 506 24.99 12.95 -25.81
N ILE A 507 25.43 13.98 -25.08
CA ILE A 507 26.63 14.76 -25.44
C ILE A 507 27.87 14.06 -24.86
N PRO A 508 28.88 13.72 -25.68
CA PRO A 508 30.09 13.09 -25.19
C PRO A 508 30.83 13.98 -24.16
N PRO A 509 31.45 13.40 -23.11
CA PRO A 509 32.18 14.15 -22.08
C PRO A 509 33.24 15.12 -22.62
N GLU A 510 33.92 14.74 -23.70
CA GLU A 510 34.91 15.58 -24.38
C GLU A 510 34.30 16.85 -24.99
N VAL A 511 33.12 16.74 -25.59
CA VAL A 511 32.40 17.88 -26.20
C VAL A 511 31.85 18.80 -25.09
N LEU A 512 31.36 18.23 -24.00
CA LEU A 512 30.95 19.00 -22.81
C LEU A 512 32.12 19.80 -22.23
N GLY A 513 33.32 19.19 -22.16
CA GLY A 513 34.54 19.83 -21.67
C GLY A 513 35.01 20.97 -22.56
N GLU A 514 35.01 20.77 -23.89
CA GLU A 514 35.32 21.81 -24.87
C GLU A 514 34.36 23.00 -24.74
N LEU A 515 33.05 22.73 -24.73
CA LEU A 515 32.02 23.76 -24.57
C LEU A 515 32.19 24.54 -23.28
N SER A 516 32.40 23.85 -22.16
CA SER A 516 32.58 24.48 -20.85
C SER A 516 33.74 25.46 -20.84
N GLN A 517 34.84 25.14 -21.54
CA GLN A 517 36.01 26.02 -21.63
C GLN A 517 35.78 27.19 -22.58
N GLU A 518 35.18 26.95 -23.74
CA GLU A 518 34.98 27.99 -24.76
C GLU A 518 34.03 29.09 -24.29
N ILE A 519 32.96 28.71 -23.57
CA ILE A 519 31.97 29.67 -23.07
C ILE A 519 32.32 30.21 -21.68
N ASP A 520 33.39 29.71 -21.04
CA ASP A 520 33.74 30.00 -19.65
C ASP A 520 32.57 29.71 -18.69
N ALA A 521 32.05 28.49 -18.78
CA ALA A 521 30.88 28.06 -18.02
C ALA A 521 31.22 27.95 -16.53
N THR A 522 30.43 28.61 -15.69
CA THR A 522 30.51 28.48 -14.24
C THR A 522 29.99 27.12 -13.79
N THR A 523 28.94 26.62 -14.43
CA THR A 523 28.38 25.29 -14.16
C THR A 523 27.89 24.65 -15.43
N VAL A 524 28.13 23.35 -15.57
CA VAL A 524 27.55 22.46 -16.59
C VAL A 524 26.82 21.33 -15.89
N ARG A 525 25.57 21.08 -16.28
CA ARG A 525 24.73 19.99 -15.76
C ARG A 525 24.04 19.28 -16.91
N VAL A 526 24.23 17.97 -16.98
CA VAL A 526 23.62 17.10 -17.99
C VAL A 526 22.49 16.33 -17.31
N VAL A 527 21.37 16.21 -18.00
CA VAL A 527 20.22 15.41 -17.57
C VAL A 527 19.86 14.46 -18.68
N ASP A 528 19.97 13.17 -18.39
CA ASP A 528 19.53 12.08 -19.25
C ASP A 528 18.37 11.35 -18.52
N LEU A 529 17.18 11.34 -19.13
CA LEU A 529 15.95 10.85 -18.47
C LEU A 529 15.59 9.39 -18.80
N ASP A 530 16.29 8.73 -19.71
CA ASP A 530 16.05 7.32 -20.07
C ASP A 530 17.03 6.33 -19.38
N SER A 531 17.95 6.83 -18.54
CA SER A 531 18.90 6.01 -17.76
C SER A 531 18.40 5.60 -16.38
#